data_AF-A0AAJ1TDT1-F1
#
_entry.id   AF-A0AAJ1TDT1-F1
#
_cell.length_a   1.000
_cell.length_b   1.000
_cell.length_c   1.000
_cell.angle_alpha   90.00
_cell.angle_beta   90.00
_cell.angle_gamma   90.00
#
_symmetry.space_group_name_H-M   'P 1'
#
loop_
_entity.id
_entity.type
_entity.pdbx_description
1 polymer ?
#
loop_
_entity_poly.entity_id
_entity_poly.type
_entity_poly.pdbx_seq_one_letter_code
_entity_poly.pdbx_strand_id
1 'polypeptide(L)'
;MNEYERRLKELEDAKKNYVQEPASELDLLKEEVAQLREMVEFLSFSKVTNEKYAFWDWCVQNNIFGDTRTRLGIVKSVLVDRLTGKEPLFVKKNIPGVSMDILYSKNPPTYQEAKQLLMEALDTRNEETVEELFRALHRQGIFQDLTALYPHQL
;
A
#
# COMPACT_ATOMS: atom_id res chain seq x y z
N MET A 1 -26.10 7.73 44.12
CA MET A 1 -24.65 7.76 43.96
C MET A 1 -24.12 8.81 44.92
N ASN A 2 -23.32 8.42 45.90
CA ASN A 2 -22.74 9.37 46.85
C ASN A 2 -21.54 10.12 46.23
N GLU A 3 -21.10 11.21 46.83
CA GLU A 3 -20.01 12.05 46.32
C GLU A 3 -18.69 11.27 46.16
N TYR A 4 -18.48 10.26 47.00
CA TYR A 4 -17.31 9.39 46.97
C TYR A 4 -17.33 8.46 45.75
N GLU A 5 -18.47 7.83 45.45
CA GLU A 5 -18.68 7.00 44.27
C GLU A 5 -18.52 7.79 42.97
N ARG A 6 -18.99 9.05 42.97
CA ARG A 6 -18.81 9.95 41.83
C ARG A 6 -17.34 10.27 41.58
N ARG A 7 -16.59 10.64 42.64
CA ARG A 7 -15.15 10.91 42.55
C ARG A 7 -14.34 9.68 42.15
N LEU A 8 -14.71 8.50 42.65
CA LEU A 8 -14.04 7.25 42.28
C LEU A 8 -14.20 6.97 40.78
N LYS A 9 -15.41 7.14 40.25
CA LYS A 9 -15.69 7.00 38.83
C LYS A 9 -14.93 8.02 37.97
N GLU A 10 -14.89 9.29 38.39
CA GLU A 10 -14.13 10.34 37.69
C GLU A 10 -12.62 10.03 37.66
N LEU A 11 -12.06 9.46 38.73
CA LEU A 11 -10.66 9.01 38.80
C LEU A 11 -10.39 7.79 37.91
N GLU A 12 -11.31 6.82 37.86
CA GLU A 12 -11.19 5.63 37.01
C GLU A 12 -11.26 6.01 35.53
N ASP A 13 -12.19 6.89 35.15
CA ASP A 13 -12.34 7.41 33.80
C ASP A 13 -11.10 8.24 33.39
N ALA A 14 -10.60 9.12 34.26
CA ALA A 14 -9.38 9.89 34.01
C ALA A 14 -8.14 8.99 33.87
N LYS A 15 -8.00 7.96 34.71
CA LYS A 15 -6.91 6.99 34.61
C LYS A 15 -6.98 6.20 33.31
N LYS A 16 -8.18 5.79 32.89
CA LYS A 16 -8.39 5.07 31.63
C LYS A 16 -8.03 5.94 30.43
N ASN A 17 -8.48 7.20 30.40
CA ASN A 17 -8.14 8.14 29.33
C ASN A 17 -6.65 8.45 29.30
N TYR A 18 -6.02 8.70 30.45
CA TYR A 18 -4.58 8.93 30.57
C TYR A 18 -3.73 7.73 30.13
N VAL A 19 -4.23 6.50 30.20
CA VAL A 19 -3.50 5.31 29.70
C VAL A 19 -3.75 5.11 28.20
N GLN A 20 -4.93 5.45 27.69
CA GLN A 20 -5.29 5.27 26.28
C GLN A 20 -4.72 6.34 25.35
N GLU A 21 -4.78 7.62 25.74
CA GLU A 21 -4.31 8.73 24.88
C GLU A 21 -2.81 8.61 24.56
N PRO A 22 -1.90 8.40 25.54
CA PRO A 22 -0.47 8.26 25.25
C PRO A 22 -0.12 6.96 24.52
N ALA A 23 -0.90 5.89 24.73
CA ALA A 23 -0.70 4.64 24.00
C ALA A 23 -1.06 4.81 22.52
N SER A 24 -2.16 5.51 22.24
CA SER A 24 -2.58 5.85 20.88
C SER A 24 -1.58 6.77 20.19
N GLU A 25 -1.11 7.82 20.87
CA GLU A 25 -0.11 8.74 20.33
C GLU A 25 1.24 8.03 20.09
N LEU A 26 1.65 7.15 21.01
CA LEU A 26 2.87 6.37 20.86
C LEU A 26 2.80 5.43 19.65
N ASP A 27 1.64 4.81 19.40
CA ASP A 27 1.47 3.92 18.27
C ASP A 27 1.45 4.68 16.93
N LEU A 28 0.82 5.86 16.89
CA LEU A 28 0.92 6.78 15.75
C LEU A 28 2.37 7.21 15.48
N LEU A 29 3.10 7.60 16.53
CA LEU A 29 4.52 7.98 16.42
C LEU A 29 5.41 6.82 15.95
N LYS A 30 5.14 5.58 16.39
CA LYS A 30 5.87 4.41 15.90
C LYS A 30 5.62 4.17 14.42
N GLU A 31 4.38 4.33 13.97
CA GLU A 31 4.01 4.19 12.57
C GLU A 31 4.70 5.28 11.72
N GLU A 32 4.66 6.54 12.15
CA GLU A 32 5.39 7.64 11.49
C GLU A 32 6.90 7.37 11.42
N VAL A 33 7.51 6.89 12.51
CA VAL A 33 8.94 6.53 12.51
C VAL A 33 9.24 5.38 11.55
N ALA A 34 8.34 4.39 11.44
CA ALA A 34 8.50 3.30 10.49
C ALA A 34 8.42 3.79 9.04
N GLN A 35 7.45 4.65 8.73
CA GLN A 35 7.32 5.28 7.41
C GLN A 35 8.55 6.13 7.08
N LEU A 36 9.03 6.97 8.01
CA LEU A 36 10.23 7.79 7.80
C LEU A 36 11.49 6.94 7.55
N ARG A 37 11.62 5.80 8.24
CA ARG A 37 12.74 4.86 8.00
C ARG A 37 12.69 4.27 6.60
N GLU A 38 11.50 3.85 6.14
CA GLU A 38 11.29 3.36 4.78
C GLU A 38 11.62 4.44 3.74
N MET A 39 11.17 5.69 3.97
CA MET A 39 11.51 6.82 3.11
C MET A 39 13.01 7.06 3.03
N VAL A 40 13.72 7.05 4.16
CA VAL A 40 15.19 7.24 4.19
C VAL A 40 15.90 6.10 3.46
N GLU A 41 15.44 4.86 3.63
CA GLU A 41 15.96 3.71 2.90
C GLU A 41 15.75 3.88 1.39
N PHE A 42 14.57 4.30 0.94
CA PHE A 42 14.31 4.48 -0.49
C PHE A 42 15.08 5.67 -1.07
N LEU A 43 15.21 6.76 -0.32
CA LEU A 43 16.05 7.88 -0.69
C LEU A 43 17.53 7.49 -0.83
N SER A 44 17.97 6.43 -0.15
CA SER A 44 19.32 5.88 -0.34
C SER A 44 19.50 5.21 -1.71
N PHE A 45 18.43 4.64 -2.28
CA PHE A 45 18.42 4.08 -3.63
C PHE A 45 18.24 5.15 -4.72
N SER A 46 17.54 6.25 -4.40
CA SER A 46 17.11 7.27 -5.38
C SER A 46 18.06 8.44 -5.60
N LYS A 47 19.24 8.47 -4.96
CA LYS A 47 20.18 9.63 -5.06
C LYS A 47 20.75 9.84 -6.46
N VAL A 48 20.57 8.91 -7.38
CA VAL A 48 20.95 9.01 -8.78
C VAL A 48 19.82 8.36 -9.56
N THR A 49 19.20 9.06 -10.52
CA THR A 49 18.20 8.51 -11.44
C THR A 49 18.79 7.33 -12.20
N ASN A 50 18.73 6.15 -11.61
CA ASN A 50 19.32 4.93 -12.08
C ASN A 50 18.15 4.01 -12.44
N GLU A 51 18.08 3.62 -13.70
CA GLU A 51 16.98 2.79 -14.21
C GLU A 51 16.79 1.50 -13.41
N LYS A 52 17.87 0.98 -12.79
CA LYS A 52 17.81 -0.18 -11.87
C LYS A 52 16.93 0.03 -10.64
N TYR A 53 16.58 1.27 -10.31
CA TYR A 53 15.74 1.63 -9.16
C TYR A 53 14.50 2.46 -9.55
N ALA A 54 14.11 2.49 -10.83
CA ALA A 54 13.05 3.36 -11.33
C ALA A 54 11.71 3.22 -10.58
N PHE A 55 11.31 2.02 -10.15
CA PHE A 55 10.10 1.82 -9.33
C PHE A 55 10.27 2.32 -7.90
N TRP A 56 11.46 2.21 -7.31
CA TRP A 56 11.73 2.77 -5.98
C TRP A 56 11.72 4.30 -6.03
N ASP A 57 12.32 4.89 -7.06
CA ASP A 57 12.29 6.33 -7.31
C ASP A 57 10.84 6.83 -7.46
N TRP A 58 10.03 6.11 -8.24
CA TRP A 58 8.61 6.41 -8.41
C TRP A 58 7.83 6.35 -7.10
N CYS A 59 8.12 5.37 -6.23
CA CYS A 59 7.49 5.29 -4.91
C CYS A 59 7.84 6.51 -4.05
N VAL A 60 9.09 6.96 -4.07
CA VAL A 60 9.52 8.17 -3.36
C VAL A 60 8.82 9.42 -3.90
N GLN A 61 8.80 9.58 -5.22
CA GLN A 61 8.19 10.74 -5.88
C GLN A 61 6.68 10.84 -5.63
N ASN A 62 6.00 9.69 -5.54
CA ASN A 62 4.55 9.62 -5.36
C ASN A 62 4.13 9.36 -3.90
N ASN A 63 5.06 9.44 -2.95
CA ASN A 63 4.80 9.22 -1.52
C ASN A 63 4.14 7.86 -1.20
N ILE A 64 4.57 6.80 -1.88
CA ILE A 64 4.03 5.45 -1.75
C ILE A 64 4.80 4.67 -0.69
N PHE A 65 4.34 4.77 0.56
CA PHE A 65 4.95 4.17 1.74
C PHE A 65 3.91 3.45 2.61
N GLY A 66 4.38 2.70 3.61
CA GLY A 66 3.55 2.08 4.65
C GLY A 66 2.41 1.21 4.10
N ASP A 67 1.19 1.49 4.56
CA ASP A 67 -0.01 0.74 4.18
C ASP A 67 -0.30 0.79 2.68
N THR A 68 -0.12 1.94 2.03
CA THR A 68 -0.31 2.09 0.58
C THR A 68 0.69 1.22 -0.17
N ARG A 69 1.95 1.20 0.26
CA ARG A 69 3.00 0.36 -0.34
C ARG A 69 2.74 -1.13 -0.15
N THR A 70 2.24 -1.51 1.02
CA THR A 70 1.82 -2.89 1.34
C THR A 70 0.64 -3.31 0.47
N ARG A 71 -0.39 -2.47 0.37
CA ARG A 71 -1.58 -2.69 -0.46
C ARG A 71 -1.21 -2.90 -1.92
N LEU A 72 -0.41 -2.00 -2.47
CA LEU A 72 0.12 -2.10 -3.83
C LEU A 72 0.93 -3.38 -4.04
N GLY A 73 1.74 -3.78 -3.06
CA GLY A 73 2.51 -5.02 -3.10
C GLY A 73 1.63 -6.26 -3.24
N ILE A 74 0.57 -6.35 -2.41
CA ILE A 74 -0.37 -7.47 -2.45
C ILE A 74 -1.12 -7.51 -3.78
N VAL A 75 -1.65 -6.39 -4.25
CA VAL A 75 -2.41 -6.32 -5.51
C VAL A 75 -1.53 -6.73 -6.69
N LYS A 76 -0.30 -6.20 -6.80
CA LYS A 76 0.65 -6.61 -7.85
C LYS A 76 0.94 -8.10 -7.82
N SER A 77 1.16 -8.67 -6.62
CA SER A 77 1.42 -10.10 -6.47
C SER A 77 0.25 -10.94 -6.99
N VAL A 78 -0.99 -10.61 -6.60
CA VAL A 78 -2.18 -11.34 -7.03
C VAL A 78 -2.39 -11.23 -8.55
N LEU A 79 -2.16 -10.05 -9.13
CA LEU A 79 -2.26 -9.86 -10.57
C LEU A 79 -1.25 -10.73 -11.34
N VAL A 80 -0.02 -10.84 -10.85
CA VAL A 80 1.04 -11.67 -11.46
C VAL A 80 0.74 -13.16 -11.29
N ASP A 81 0.23 -13.57 -10.12
CA ASP A 81 -0.20 -14.95 -9.91
C ASP A 81 -1.30 -15.34 -10.90
N ARG A 82 -2.29 -14.45 -11.12
CA ARG A 82 -3.34 -14.65 -12.13
C ARG A 82 -2.81 -14.71 -13.55
N LEU A 83 -1.85 -13.87 -13.92
CA LEU A 83 -1.24 -13.87 -15.26
C LEU A 83 -0.43 -15.13 -15.53
N THR A 84 0.25 -15.64 -14.51
CA THR A 84 1.12 -16.82 -14.61
C THR A 84 0.39 -18.14 -14.33
N GLY A 85 -0.90 -18.08 -13.99
CA GLY A 85 -1.70 -19.25 -13.64
C GLY A 85 -1.30 -19.93 -12.33
N LYS A 86 -0.55 -19.22 -11.47
CA LYS A 86 -0.19 -19.71 -10.14
C LYS A 86 -1.35 -19.50 -9.19
N GLU A 87 -1.57 -20.47 -8.30
CA GLU A 87 -2.49 -20.22 -7.19
C GLU A 87 -1.95 -19.12 -6.28
N PRO A 88 -2.79 -18.16 -5.86
CA PRO A 88 -2.33 -17.07 -5.03
C PRO A 88 -1.72 -17.61 -3.74
N LEU A 89 -0.49 -17.19 -3.44
CA LEU A 89 0.29 -17.64 -2.28
C LEU A 89 -0.39 -17.32 -0.93
N PHE A 90 -1.40 -16.44 -0.94
CA PHE A 90 -2.13 -16.01 0.23
C PHE A 90 -3.58 -16.48 0.15
N VAL A 91 -4.09 -17.01 1.26
CA VAL A 91 -5.54 -17.10 1.50
C VAL A 91 -6.15 -15.75 1.13
N LYS A 92 -7.26 -15.73 0.36
CA LYS A 92 -7.91 -14.50 -0.10
C LYS A 92 -8.05 -13.53 1.09
N LYS A 93 -7.28 -12.44 1.06
CA LYS A 93 -7.28 -11.42 2.11
C LYS A 93 -8.18 -10.29 1.67
N ASN A 94 -9.04 -9.82 2.58
CA ASN A 94 -9.77 -8.60 2.34
C ASN A 94 -8.79 -7.41 2.38
N ILE A 95 -8.78 -6.62 1.32
CA ILE A 95 -7.94 -5.42 1.20
C ILE A 95 -8.86 -4.20 1.20
N PRO A 96 -8.81 -3.33 2.23
CA PRO A 96 -9.65 -2.15 2.30
C PRO A 96 -9.51 -1.28 1.04
N GLY A 97 -10.64 -0.89 0.46
CA GLY A 97 -10.71 -0.03 -0.73
C GLY A 97 -10.43 -0.73 -2.06
N VAL A 98 -10.17 -2.04 -2.08
CA VAL A 98 -9.90 -2.81 -3.31
C VAL A 98 -11.01 -3.81 -3.59
N SER A 99 -11.45 -3.86 -4.84
CA SER A 99 -12.52 -4.71 -5.33
C SER A 99 -12.13 -6.19 -5.32
N MET A 100 -12.59 -6.92 -4.30
CA MET A 100 -12.27 -8.33 -4.06
C MET A 100 -12.70 -9.28 -5.19
N ASP A 101 -13.87 -9.03 -5.78
CA ASP A 101 -14.41 -9.86 -6.86
C ASP A 101 -13.58 -9.74 -8.13
N ILE A 102 -13.06 -8.55 -8.41
CA ILE A 102 -12.17 -8.29 -9.55
C ILE A 102 -10.78 -8.82 -9.23
N LEU A 103 -10.25 -8.54 -8.04
CA LEU A 103 -8.91 -8.93 -7.62
C LEU A 103 -8.70 -10.46 -7.70
N TYR A 104 -9.65 -11.23 -7.19
CA TYR A 104 -9.58 -12.70 -7.11
C TYR A 104 -10.40 -13.42 -8.19
N SER A 105 -10.67 -12.75 -9.31
CA SER A 105 -11.26 -13.37 -10.50
C SER A 105 -10.36 -14.49 -11.02
N LYS A 106 -10.97 -15.55 -11.57
CA LYS A 106 -10.26 -16.73 -12.09
C LYS A 106 -9.57 -16.48 -13.43
N ASN A 107 -10.01 -15.47 -14.17
CA ASN A 107 -9.48 -15.18 -15.50
C ASN A 107 -8.19 -14.35 -15.40
N PRO A 108 -7.27 -14.46 -16.37
CA PRO A 108 -6.16 -13.53 -16.48
C PRO A 108 -6.67 -12.08 -16.51
N PRO A 109 -6.06 -11.15 -15.77
CA PRO A 109 -6.51 -9.78 -15.72
C PRO A 109 -6.34 -9.10 -17.08
N THR A 110 -7.34 -8.32 -17.47
CA THR A 110 -7.17 -7.37 -18.58
C THR A 110 -6.37 -6.15 -18.12
N TYR A 111 -5.85 -5.36 -19.06
CA TYR A 111 -5.22 -4.07 -18.73
C TYR A 111 -6.16 -3.16 -17.91
N GLN A 112 -7.45 -3.12 -18.27
CA GLN A 112 -8.42 -2.27 -17.57
C GLN A 112 -8.66 -2.75 -16.13
N GLU A 113 -8.77 -4.07 -15.91
CA GLU A 113 -8.88 -4.63 -14.57
C GLU A 113 -7.62 -4.35 -13.74
N ALA A 114 -6.44 -4.53 -14.33
CA ALA A 114 -5.17 -4.24 -13.66
C ALA A 114 -5.06 -2.75 -13.30
N LYS A 115 -5.37 -1.85 -14.24
CA LYS A 115 -5.37 -0.40 -14.03
C LYS A 115 -6.32 -0.02 -12.89
N GLN A 116 -7.57 -0.51 -12.92
CA GLN A 116 -8.55 -0.24 -11.87
C GLN A 116 -8.04 -0.69 -10.49
N LEU A 117 -7.57 -1.93 -10.37
CA LEU A 117 -7.08 -2.47 -9.09
C LEU A 117 -5.85 -1.72 -8.57
N LEU A 118 -4.97 -1.26 -9.46
CA LEU A 118 -3.82 -0.43 -9.09
C LEU A 118 -4.24 0.97 -8.65
N MET A 119 -5.25 1.58 -9.29
CA MET A 119 -5.83 2.85 -8.86
C MET A 119 -6.46 2.74 -7.46
N GLU A 120 -7.23 1.67 -7.22
CA GLU A 120 -7.82 1.34 -5.92
C GLU A 120 -6.74 1.09 -4.84
N ALA A 121 -5.66 0.40 -5.20
CA ALA A 121 -4.54 0.14 -4.29
C ALA A 121 -3.80 1.41 -3.87
N LEU A 122 -3.76 2.42 -4.75
CA LEU A 122 -3.12 3.70 -4.54
C LEU A 122 -4.08 4.77 -3.98
N ASP A 123 -5.37 4.45 -3.85
CA ASP A 123 -6.44 5.40 -3.51
C ASP A 123 -6.39 6.67 -4.37
N THR A 124 -6.20 6.49 -5.68
CA THR A 124 -6.06 7.59 -6.64
C THR A 124 -7.10 7.50 -7.76
N ARG A 125 -7.48 8.67 -8.28
CA ARG A 125 -8.26 8.81 -9.52
C ARG A 125 -7.40 9.25 -10.69
N ASN A 126 -6.11 9.52 -10.46
CA ASN A 126 -5.20 9.93 -11.52
C ASN A 126 -4.69 8.70 -12.28
N GLU A 127 -5.18 8.54 -13.51
CA GLU A 127 -4.75 7.45 -14.40
C GLU A 127 -3.27 7.56 -14.77
N GLU A 128 -2.73 8.77 -14.92
CA GLU A 128 -1.33 9.01 -15.27
C GLU A 128 -0.38 8.44 -14.21
N THR A 129 -0.73 8.54 -12.93
CA THR A 129 0.04 7.93 -11.84
C THR A 129 0.19 6.41 -12.03
N VAL A 130 -0.84 5.72 -12.55
CA VAL A 130 -0.76 4.28 -12.83
C VAL A 130 0.03 4.00 -14.10
N GLU A 131 -0.07 4.85 -15.12
CA GLU A 131 0.77 4.75 -16.31
C GLU A 131 2.26 4.91 -15.99
N GLU A 132 2.61 5.88 -15.14
CA GLU A 132 3.96 6.07 -14.63
C GLU A 132 4.45 4.86 -13.83
N LEU A 133 3.57 4.25 -13.01
CA LEU A 133 3.87 3.01 -12.32
C LEU A 133 4.24 1.90 -13.32
N PHE A 134 3.44 1.68 -14.39
CA PHE A 134 3.75 0.68 -15.41
C PHE A 134 5.12 0.92 -16.05
N ARG A 135 5.44 2.18 -16.40
CA ARG A 135 6.75 2.56 -16.93
C ARG A 135 7.88 2.32 -15.94
N ALA A 136 7.67 2.66 -14.67
CA ALA A 136 8.67 2.50 -13.61
C ALA A 136 8.99 1.01 -13.36
N LEU A 137 7.95 0.15 -13.33
CA LEU A 137 8.11 -1.30 -13.23
C LEU A 137 8.88 -1.86 -14.43
N HIS A 138 8.52 -1.41 -15.64
CA HIS A 138 9.14 -1.85 -16.88
C HIS A 138 10.62 -1.47 -16.98
N ARG A 139 10.94 -0.18 -16.74
CA ARG A 139 12.31 0.33 -16.75
C ARG A 139 13.22 -0.39 -15.75
N GLN A 140 12.69 -0.72 -14.58
CA GLN A 140 13.43 -1.49 -13.58
C GLN A 140 13.52 -2.98 -13.92
N GLY A 141 12.75 -3.48 -14.88
CA GLY A 141 12.76 -4.88 -15.31
C GLY A 141 12.05 -5.82 -14.33
N ILE A 142 11.10 -5.32 -13.54
CA ILE A 142 10.35 -6.11 -12.55
C ILE A 142 8.88 -6.24 -12.96
N PHE A 143 8.23 -7.34 -12.55
CA PHE A 143 6.83 -7.62 -12.87
C PHE A 143 6.53 -7.54 -14.37
N GLN A 144 7.41 -8.15 -15.18
CA GLN A 144 7.35 -8.07 -16.65
C GLN A 144 6.02 -8.55 -17.21
N ASP A 145 5.45 -9.64 -16.66
CA ASP A 145 4.12 -10.16 -17.05
C ASP A 145 3.02 -9.10 -16.90
N LEU A 146 3.07 -8.33 -15.80
CA LEU A 146 2.10 -7.26 -15.55
C LEU A 146 2.31 -6.11 -16.54
N THR A 147 3.55 -5.69 -16.77
CA THR A 147 3.85 -4.61 -17.71
C THR A 147 3.55 -4.96 -19.17
N ALA A 148 3.58 -6.24 -19.53
CA ALA A 148 3.19 -6.72 -20.85
C ALA A 148 1.70 -6.49 -21.19
N LEU A 149 0.84 -6.25 -20.18
CA LEU A 149 -0.55 -5.85 -20.41
C LEU A 149 -0.69 -4.43 -20.95
N TYR A 150 0.35 -3.59 -20.79
CA TYR A 150 0.24 -2.17 -21.13
C TYR A 150 0.06 -1.99 -22.64
N PRO A 151 -0.99 -1.27 -23.08
CA PRO A 151 -1.38 -1.22 -24.50
C PRO A 151 -0.49 -0.30 -25.34
N HIS A 152 0.31 0.57 -24.70
CA HIS A 152 1.26 1.44 -25.38
C HIS A 152 2.66 0.85 -25.30
N GLN A 153 3.55 1.17 -26.24
CA GLN A 153 4.95 0.76 -26.14
C GLN A 153 5.57 1.44 -24.89
N LEU A 154 5.97 0.62 -23.91
CA LEU A 154 6.67 1.03 -22.69
C LEU A 154 8.14 1.33 -22.94
#